data_AF-A0A167QYF1-F1
#
_entry.id   AF-A0A167QYF1-F1
#
_cell.length_a   1.000
_cell.length_b   1.000
_cell.length_c   1.000
_cell.angle_alpha   90.00
_cell.angle_beta   90.00
_cell.angle_gamma   90.00
#
_symmetry.space_group_name_H-M   'P 1'
#
loop_
_entity.id
_entity.type
_entity.pdbx_description
1 polymer ?
#
loop_
_entity_poly.entity_id
_entity_poly.type
_entity_poly.pdbx_seq_one_letter_code
_entity_poly.pdbx_strand_id
1 'polypeptide(L)'
;MDDSSPTSTLMDPPPAKRSRRSPTPADQPETAITPALPLRGLADLPVELLYDILISSASPSLPLLSRRLHAVCASAPPSIRARYLISSFLQLAEEAHAPSLNPPAAPSRPPAKYPLAHFLHYPLCTLPVLLALERLWPTNTPEPEPETQTQSTGSPSPSSPAPVPPPLPALRPTVDLDSAMWNLPKRLFRALPACAELPERARVDGAGGGDRAQDQGQGQGQRNEAAGEAAYPLLSHLLHSYPFNADSHSGYPLAMSVRASHLPLVRLLLQHRANPGLKDGVAVKIAIAKRDLGLVRLLVERSDTGKGGREGRKGRKRRRLQDRVEVNPGMLQLAVKLDARDIVQYLMEKGCVPDMKTLKMVR
;
A
#
# COMPACT_ATOMS: atom_id res chain seq x y z
N MET A 1 -17.86 73.36 -19.19
CA MET A 1 -17.66 73.20 -20.64
C MET A 1 -17.09 71.82 -20.80
N ASP A 2 -17.88 70.76 -20.64
CA ASP A 2 -18.92 70.19 -21.53
C ASP A 2 -18.49 68.70 -21.55
N ASP A 3 -19.30 67.64 -21.58
CA ASP A 3 -20.73 67.41 -21.65
C ASP A 3 -20.91 65.90 -21.31
N SER A 4 -22.03 65.52 -20.68
CA SER A 4 -22.96 64.44 -21.07
C SER A 4 -22.39 63.19 -21.80
N SER A 5 -22.62 61.90 -21.47
CA SER A 5 -23.71 61.17 -20.80
C SER A 5 -23.31 59.68 -20.63
N PRO A 6 -23.99 58.90 -19.77
CA PRO A 6 -23.73 57.47 -19.53
C PRO A 6 -24.58 56.53 -20.41
N THR A 7 -23.96 55.44 -20.90
CA THR A 7 -24.63 54.38 -21.67
C THR A 7 -25.28 53.36 -20.73
N SER A 8 -26.62 53.31 -20.79
CA SER A 8 -27.50 52.32 -20.18
C SER A 8 -27.40 50.98 -20.92
N THR A 9 -27.00 49.91 -20.22
CA THR A 9 -27.03 48.54 -20.74
C THR A 9 -27.98 47.69 -19.89
N LEU A 10 -29.23 47.67 -20.34
CA LEU A 10 -30.14 46.54 -20.49
C LEU A 10 -30.05 45.40 -19.46
N MET A 11 -31.03 45.38 -18.55
CA MET A 11 -31.41 44.21 -17.73
C MET A 11 -32.07 43.14 -18.60
N ASP A 12 -31.54 41.91 -18.58
CA ASP A 12 -32.22 40.72 -19.09
C ASP A 12 -33.19 40.12 -18.04
N PRO A 13 -34.42 39.70 -18.41
CA PRO A 13 -35.35 39.01 -17.52
C PRO A 13 -35.13 37.48 -17.48
N PRO A 14 -35.49 36.81 -16.37
CA PRO A 14 -35.28 35.37 -16.20
C PRO A 14 -36.31 34.50 -16.97
N PRO A 15 -35.92 33.30 -17.43
CA PRO A 15 -36.82 32.45 -18.21
C PRO A 15 -37.90 31.79 -17.34
N ALA A 16 -39.14 31.88 -17.85
CA ALA A 16 -40.35 31.35 -17.26
C ALA A 16 -40.38 29.81 -17.19
N LYS A 17 -40.94 29.33 -16.08
CA LYS A 17 -41.28 27.94 -15.75
C LYS A 17 -42.20 27.36 -16.83
N ARG A 18 -41.71 26.40 -17.62
CA ARG A 18 -42.55 25.61 -18.54
C ARG A 18 -43.23 24.47 -17.78
N SER A 19 -44.55 24.54 -17.85
CA SER A 19 -45.54 23.62 -17.30
C SER A 19 -45.34 22.17 -17.79
N ARG A 20 -45.50 21.26 -16.83
CA ARG A 20 -45.70 19.81 -17.02
C ARG A 20 -46.77 19.55 -18.08
N ARG A 21 -46.41 18.82 -19.14
CA ARG A 21 -47.34 17.98 -19.91
C ARG A 21 -47.02 16.53 -19.60
N SER A 22 -48.00 15.83 -19.05
CA SER A 22 -48.05 14.38 -18.89
C SER A 22 -48.07 13.69 -20.26
N PRO A 23 -47.28 12.62 -20.48
CA PRO A 23 -47.49 11.74 -21.62
C PRO A 23 -48.52 10.66 -21.28
N THR A 24 -49.52 10.55 -22.15
CA THR A 24 -50.56 9.52 -22.21
C THR A 24 -49.94 8.17 -22.62
N PRO A 25 -50.43 7.01 -22.12
CA PRO A 25 -49.85 5.70 -22.40
C PRO A 25 -50.58 5.04 -23.57
N ALA A 26 -50.02 5.16 -24.77
CA ALA A 26 -50.41 4.32 -25.91
C ALA A 26 -49.30 4.39 -26.94
N ASP A 27 -48.45 3.36 -26.93
CA ASP A 27 -47.82 2.72 -28.10
C ASP A 27 -46.60 1.97 -27.60
N GLN A 28 -46.73 0.64 -27.56
CA GLN A 28 -45.62 -0.27 -27.39
C GLN A 28 -44.75 -0.15 -28.66
N PRO A 29 -43.46 0.23 -28.59
CA PRO A 29 -42.58 -0.04 -29.70
C PRO A 29 -42.32 -1.54 -29.72
N GLU A 30 -42.87 -2.17 -30.75
CA GLU A 30 -42.47 -3.47 -31.27
C GLU A 30 -40.95 -3.63 -31.15
N THR A 31 -40.57 -4.83 -30.72
CA THR A 31 -39.20 -5.33 -30.67
C THR A 31 -38.56 -5.23 -32.06
N ALA A 32 -37.99 -4.08 -32.38
CA ALA A 32 -37.13 -3.89 -33.54
C ALA A 32 -35.87 -4.71 -33.28
N ILE A 33 -35.83 -5.91 -33.87
CA ILE A 33 -34.64 -6.74 -33.96
C ILE A 33 -33.63 -5.93 -34.78
N THR A 34 -32.71 -5.26 -34.08
CA THR A 34 -31.59 -4.56 -34.68
C THR A 34 -30.84 -5.56 -35.57
N PRO A 35 -30.68 -5.30 -36.88
CA PRO A 35 -29.97 -6.23 -37.75
C PRO A 35 -28.52 -6.31 -37.27
N ALA A 36 -28.10 -7.50 -36.87
CA ALA A 36 -26.74 -7.78 -36.42
C ALA A 36 -25.77 -7.39 -37.54
N LEU A 37 -25.09 -6.26 -37.36
CA LEU A 37 -23.98 -5.87 -38.24
C LEU A 37 -22.95 -7.00 -38.23
N PRO A 38 -22.38 -7.39 -39.39
CA PRO A 38 -21.39 -8.45 -39.45
C PRO A 38 -20.22 -8.08 -38.55
N LEU A 39 -19.88 -8.95 -37.59
CA LEU A 39 -18.71 -8.80 -36.74
C LEU A 39 -17.47 -8.76 -37.63
N ARG A 40 -16.88 -7.58 -37.83
CA ARG A 40 -15.73 -7.40 -38.75
C ARG A 40 -14.39 -7.73 -38.09
N GLY A 41 -14.37 -7.95 -36.78
CA GLY A 41 -13.21 -8.47 -36.08
C GLY A 41 -13.37 -8.51 -34.56
N LEU A 42 -12.32 -8.95 -33.88
CA LEU A 42 -12.26 -9.05 -32.41
C LEU A 42 -12.63 -7.74 -31.72
N ALA A 43 -12.30 -6.60 -32.33
CA ALA A 43 -12.65 -5.31 -31.78
C ALA A 43 -14.16 -5.16 -31.59
N ASP A 44 -15.00 -5.62 -32.51
CA ASP A 44 -16.45 -5.35 -32.53
C ASP A 44 -17.26 -6.17 -31.54
N LEU A 45 -16.63 -7.07 -30.80
CA LEU A 45 -17.31 -7.88 -29.79
C LEU A 45 -17.83 -7.04 -28.62
N PRO A 46 -18.94 -7.46 -27.99
CA PRO A 46 -19.38 -6.97 -26.69
C PRO A 46 -18.25 -7.05 -25.65
N VAL A 47 -18.27 -6.11 -24.71
CA VAL A 47 -17.21 -5.96 -23.71
C VAL A 47 -17.09 -7.19 -22.80
N GLU A 48 -18.20 -7.87 -22.55
CA GLU A 48 -18.30 -9.09 -21.76
C GLU A 48 -17.50 -10.23 -22.40
N LEU A 49 -17.68 -10.44 -23.72
CA LEU A 49 -16.93 -11.45 -24.46
C LEU A 49 -15.44 -11.13 -24.54
N LEU A 50 -15.09 -9.84 -24.64
CA LEU A 50 -13.69 -9.40 -24.58
C LEU A 50 -13.04 -9.74 -23.23
N TYR A 51 -13.79 -9.66 -22.13
CA TYR A 51 -13.31 -10.08 -20.81
C TYR A 51 -13.14 -11.59 -20.71
N ASP A 52 -14.08 -12.38 -21.24
CA ASP A 52 -13.98 -13.83 -21.22
C ASP A 52 -12.80 -14.34 -22.06
N ILE A 53 -12.55 -13.73 -23.22
CA ILE A 53 -11.38 -14.02 -24.05
C ILE A 53 -10.09 -13.64 -23.30
N LEU A 54 -10.06 -12.49 -22.62
CA LEU A 54 -8.90 -12.07 -21.83
C LEU A 54 -8.60 -13.06 -20.70
N ILE A 55 -9.63 -13.49 -19.96
CA ILE A 55 -9.48 -14.46 -18.85
C ILE A 55 -9.02 -15.81 -19.41
N SER A 56 -9.69 -16.34 -20.43
CA SER A 56 -9.41 -17.68 -20.96
C SER A 56 -8.03 -17.79 -21.62
N SER A 57 -7.60 -16.73 -22.31
CA SER A 57 -6.26 -16.70 -22.92
C SER A 57 -5.14 -16.46 -21.91
N ALA A 58 -5.45 -15.85 -20.76
CA ALA A 58 -4.54 -15.29 -19.75
C ALA A 58 -3.32 -14.52 -20.31
N SER A 59 -3.37 -14.09 -21.57
CA SER A 59 -2.21 -13.55 -22.26
C SER A 59 -1.98 -12.08 -21.90
N PRO A 60 -0.77 -11.69 -21.46
CA PRO A 60 -0.46 -10.30 -21.15
C PRO A 60 -0.32 -9.43 -22.42
N SER A 61 -0.20 -10.03 -23.61
CA SER A 61 -0.05 -9.29 -24.86
C SER A 61 -1.38 -8.88 -25.50
N LEU A 62 -2.50 -9.49 -25.09
CA LEU A 62 -3.82 -9.22 -25.69
C LEU A 62 -4.23 -7.74 -25.61
N PRO A 63 -4.07 -7.03 -24.47
CA PRO A 63 -4.38 -5.61 -24.39
C PRO A 63 -3.48 -4.74 -25.28
N LEU A 64 -2.31 -5.23 -25.70
CA LEU A 64 -1.35 -4.48 -26.51
C LEU A 64 -1.67 -4.53 -28.01
N LEU A 65 -2.55 -5.44 -28.45
CA LEU A 65 -2.88 -5.62 -29.86
C LEU A 65 -3.68 -4.46 -30.44
N SER A 66 -4.49 -3.76 -29.61
CA SER A 66 -5.23 -2.59 -30.08
C SER A 66 -5.51 -1.57 -28.96
N ARG A 67 -5.65 -0.30 -29.34
CA ARG A 67 -6.00 0.78 -28.40
C ARG A 67 -7.36 0.56 -27.73
N ARG A 68 -8.33 0.00 -28.45
CA ARG A 68 -9.66 -0.33 -27.92
C ARG A 68 -9.56 -1.43 -26.88
N LEU A 69 -8.85 -2.53 -27.17
CA LEU A 69 -8.64 -3.61 -26.20
C LEU A 69 -7.91 -3.11 -24.95
N HIS A 70 -6.88 -2.28 -25.13
CA HIS A 70 -6.21 -1.62 -24.01
C HIS A 70 -7.19 -0.82 -23.16
N ALA A 71 -8.02 0.03 -23.77
CA ALA A 71 -9.01 0.84 -23.06
C ALA A 71 -10.04 -0.01 -22.30
N VAL A 72 -10.56 -1.06 -22.94
CA VAL A 72 -11.53 -2.00 -22.36
C VAL A 72 -10.93 -2.76 -21.16
N CYS A 73 -9.70 -3.26 -21.30
CA CYS A 73 -8.99 -3.93 -20.21
C CYS A 73 -8.64 -2.97 -19.08
N ALA A 74 -8.27 -1.73 -19.41
CA ALA A 74 -7.98 -0.67 -18.46
C ALA A 74 -9.23 -0.19 -17.69
N SER A 75 -10.44 -0.34 -18.26
CA SER A 75 -11.71 -0.05 -17.60
C SER A 75 -12.37 -1.27 -16.95
N ALA A 76 -11.74 -2.45 -17.02
CA ALA A 76 -12.32 -3.69 -16.50
C ALA A 76 -12.62 -3.62 -14.99
N PRO A 77 -13.76 -4.17 -14.52
CA PRO A 77 -14.10 -4.24 -13.11
C PRO A 77 -13.04 -4.97 -12.27
N PRO A 78 -12.91 -4.68 -10.96
CA PRO A 78 -11.94 -5.34 -10.10
C PRO A 78 -12.08 -6.87 -10.05
N SER A 79 -13.32 -7.39 -10.11
CA SER A 79 -13.61 -8.83 -10.15
C SER A 79 -13.06 -9.51 -11.41
N ILE A 80 -13.17 -8.86 -12.58
CA ILE A 80 -12.66 -9.37 -13.85
C ILE A 80 -11.12 -9.39 -13.82
N ARG A 81 -10.48 -8.33 -13.33
CA ARG A 81 -9.02 -8.29 -13.17
C ARG A 81 -8.52 -9.36 -12.20
N ALA A 82 -9.25 -9.59 -11.10
CA ALA A 82 -8.95 -10.66 -10.16
C ALA A 82 -9.01 -12.04 -10.83
N ARG A 83 -10.08 -12.35 -11.57
CA ARG A 83 -10.19 -13.60 -12.34
C ARG A 83 -9.07 -13.79 -13.35
N TYR A 84 -8.70 -12.73 -14.07
CA TYR A 84 -7.56 -12.76 -14.99
C TYR A 84 -6.24 -13.11 -14.28
N LEU A 85 -5.96 -12.48 -13.13
CA LEU A 85 -4.75 -12.78 -12.35
C LEU A 85 -4.73 -14.22 -11.85
N ILE A 86 -5.88 -14.74 -11.40
CA ILE A 86 -6.05 -16.14 -10.99
C ILE A 86 -5.74 -17.08 -12.16
N SER A 87 -6.37 -16.86 -13.32
CA SER A 87 -6.17 -17.69 -14.50
C SER A 87 -4.70 -17.66 -14.97
N SER A 88 -4.07 -16.49 -14.97
CA SER A 88 -2.65 -16.34 -15.32
C SER A 88 -1.73 -17.11 -14.36
N PHE A 89 -2.04 -17.12 -13.06
CA PHE A 89 -1.28 -17.90 -12.08
C PHE A 89 -1.48 -19.41 -12.27
N LEU A 90 -2.71 -19.87 -12.53
CA LEU A 90 -3.02 -21.29 -12.74
C LEU A 90 -2.34 -21.84 -13.99
N GLN A 91 -2.37 -21.11 -15.12
CA GLN A 91 -1.66 -21.52 -16.34
C GLN A 91 -0.15 -21.66 -16.12
N LEU A 92 0.47 -20.71 -15.40
CA LEU A 92 1.89 -20.80 -15.05
C LEU A 92 2.21 -21.99 -14.13
N ALA A 93 1.27 -22.37 -13.26
CA ALA A 93 1.44 -23.55 -12.41
C ALA A 93 1.33 -24.85 -13.22
N GLU A 94 0.43 -24.92 -14.20
CA GLU A 94 0.30 -26.07 -15.12
C GLU A 94 1.54 -26.24 -16.00
N GLU A 95 2.05 -25.15 -16.58
CA GLU A 95 3.28 -25.16 -17.38
C GLU A 95 4.50 -25.67 -16.59
N ALA A 96 4.56 -25.37 -15.29
CA ALA A 96 5.65 -25.83 -14.42
C ALA A 96 5.60 -27.34 -14.10
N HIS A 97 4.42 -27.97 -14.18
CA HIS A 97 4.24 -29.41 -13.91
C HIS A 97 4.26 -30.27 -15.18
N ALA A 98 4.23 -29.66 -16.37
CA ALA A 98 4.28 -30.40 -17.62
C ALA A 98 5.64 -31.14 -17.76
N PRO A 99 5.64 -32.47 -17.95
CA PRO A 99 6.87 -33.24 -18.12
C PRO A 99 7.50 -32.89 -19.48
N SER A 100 8.43 -31.93 -19.49
CA SER A 100 9.12 -31.52 -20.71
C SER A 100 10.08 -32.60 -21.20
N LEU A 101 9.86 -33.10 -22.42
CA LEU A 101 10.74 -34.04 -23.13
C LEU A 101 12.09 -33.45 -23.55
N ASN A 102 12.30 -32.14 -23.38
CA ASN A 102 13.58 -31.47 -23.54
C ASN A 102 13.81 -30.56 -22.33
N PRO A 103 14.91 -30.68 -21.57
CA PRO A 103 15.22 -29.72 -20.51
C PRO A 103 15.69 -28.40 -21.14
N PRO A 104 14.90 -27.30 -21.10
CA PRO A 104 15.47 -26.00 -21.43
C PRO A 104 16.47 -25.61 -20.34
N ALA A 105 17.57 -25.00 -20.76
CA ALA A 105 18.51 -24.34 -19.86
C ALA A 105 17.76 -23.23 -19.09
N ALA A 106 17.40 -23.52 -17.84
CA ALA A 106 16.86 -22.67 -16.79
C ALA A 106 15.36 -22.26 -16.85
N PRO A 107 14.47 -22.99 -16.14
CA PRO A 107 13.26 -22.39 -15.57
C PRO A 107 13.64 -21.57 -14.32
N SER A 108 13.98 -20.28 -14.50
CA SER A 108 14.47 -19.44 -13.39
C SER A 108 13.39 -18.99 -12.39
N ARG A 109 12.14 -19.45 -12.50
CA ARG A 109 11.09 -19.05 -11.57
C ARG A 109 10.21 -20.24 -11.18
N PRO A 110 10.42 -20.84 -9.99
CA PRO A 110 9.47 -21.82 -9.47
C PRO A 110 8.09 -21.16 -9.32
N PRO A 111 6.98 -21.91 -9.52
CA PRO A 111 5.65 -21.41 -9.23
C PRO A 111 5.65 -20.89 -7.79
N ALA A 112 5.26 -19.62 -7.63
CA ALA A 112 5.37 -18.96 -6.35
C ALA A 112 4.56 -19.76 -5.32
N LYS A 113 5.22 -20.25 -4.27
CA LYS A 113 4.59 -20.89 -3.09
C LYS A 113 3.47 -20.02 -2.48
N TYR A 114 3.39 -18.75 -2.87
CA TYR A 114 2.42 -17.76 -2.42
C TYR A 114 1.76 -17.08 -3.63
N PRO A 115 0.49 -17.39 -3.96
CA PRO A 115 -0.22 -16.78 -5.09
C PRO A 115 -0.31 -15.26 -4.95
N LEU A 116 -0.44 -14.77 -3.73
CA LEU A 116 -0.51 -13.34 -3.42
C LEU A 116 0.78 -12.60 -3.80
N ALA A 117 1.94 -13.22 -3.58
CA ALA A 117 3.21 -12.66 -4.02
C ALA A 117 3.24 -12.52 -5.55
N HIS A 118 2.75 -13.52 -6.28
CA HIS A 118 2.64 -13.46 -7.74
C HIS A 118 1.73 -12.31 -8.20
N PHE A 119 0.50 -12.23 -7.68
CA PHE A 119 -0.46 -11.18 -8.05
C PHE A 119 0.10 -9.78 -7.81
N LEU A 120 0.82 -9.60 -6.71
CA LEU A 120 1.47 -8.33 -6.38
C LEU A 120 2.70 -8.01 -7.21
N HIS A 121 3.01 -8.73 -8.29
CA HIS A 121 3.94 -8.24 -9.32
C HIS A 121 3.20 -7.47 -10.44
N TYR A 122 1.90 -7.69 -10.63
CA TYR A 122 1.12 -7.14 -11.75
C TYR A 122 0.49 -5.78 -11.44
N PRO A 123 0.72 -4.72 -12.23
CA PRO A 123 0.25 -3.35 -11.93
C PRO A 123 -1.28 -3.26 -11.78
N LEU A 124 -1.98 -4.28 -12.27
CA LEU A 124 -3.40 -4.48 -12.15
C LEU A 124 -3.86 -4.78 -10.70
N CYS A 125 -2.99 -5.29 -9.83
CA CYS A 125 -3.34 -5.62 -8.45
C CYS A 125 -3.39 -4.35 -7.58
N THR A 126 -4.58 -3.77 -7.49
CA THR A 126 -4.96 -2.65 -6.63
C THR A 126 -5.74 -3.17 -5.41
N LEU A 127 -6.02 -2.35 -4.39
CA LEU A 127 -6.78 -2.82 -3.20
C LEU A 127 -8.14 -3.44 -3.57
N PRO A 128 -9.00 -2.82 -4.41
CA PRO A 128 -10.27 -3.44 -4.79
C PRO A 128 -10.09 -4.79 -5.50
N VAL A 129 -9.02 -4.94 -6.28
CA VAL A 129 -8.68 -6.21 -6.96
C VAL A 129 -8.20 -7.24 -5.95
N LEU A 130 -7.38 -6.85 -4.97
CA LEU A 130 -6.94 -7.74 -3.90
C LEU A 130 -8.12 -8.24 -3.06
N LEU A 131 -9.03 -7.36 -2.66
CA LEU A 131 -10.24 -7.76 -1.93
C LEU A 131 -11.14 -8.66 -2.78
N ALA A 132 -11.20 -8.45 -4.10
CA ALA A 132 -11.90 -9.35 -5.00
C ALA A 132 -11.18 -10.70 -5.15
N LEU A 133 -9.84 -10.72 -5.17
CA LEU A 133 -9.04 -11.94 -5.16
C LEU A 133 -9.29 -12.75 -3.90
N GLU A 134 -9.30 -12.12 -2.72
CA GLU A 134 -9.60 -12.79 -1.44
C GLU A 134 -11.00 -13.42 -1.41
N ARG A 135 -11.98 -12.83 -2.11
CA ARG A 135 -13.34 -13.39 -2.25
C ARG A 135 -13.42 -14.52 -3.26
N LEU A 136 -12.66 -14.42 -4.35
CA LEU A 136 -12.72 -15.32 -5.50
C LEU A 136 -11.80 -16.52 -5.38
N TRP A 137 -10.71 -16.41 -4.62
CA TRP A 137 -9.77 -17.49 -4.36
C TRP A 137 -10.24 -18.21 -3.09
N PRO A 138 -10.96 -19.34 -3.20
CA PRO A 138 -11.23 -20.14 -2.03
C PRO A 138 -9.87 -20.63 -1.56
N THR A 139 -9.47 -20.26 -0.36
CA THR A 139 -8.42 -20.99 0.34
C THR A 139 -8.94 -22.42 0.47
N ASN A 140 -8.58 -23.28 -0.47
CA ASN A 140 -8.45 -24.71 -0.22
C ASN A 140 -7.33 -24.85 0.82
N THR A 141 -7.62 -24.46 2.06
CA THR A 141 -7.04 -25.15 3.20
C THR A 141 -7.52 -26.58 3.02
N PRO A 142 -6.63 -27.55 2.75
CA PRO A 142 -6.99 -28.94 3.03
C PRO A 142 -7.49 -28.91 4.47
N GLU A 143 -8.77 -29.21 4.67
CA GLU A 143 -9.26 -29.53 5.99
C GLU A 143 -8.28 -30.59 6.53
N PRO A 144 -7.71 -30.42 7.73
CA PRO A 144 -6.84 -31.46 8.28
C PRO A 144 -7.65 -32.75 8.25
N GLU A 145 -7.27 -33.67 7.36
CA GLU A 145 -7.84 -35.00 7.26
C GLU A 145 -7.99 -35.53 8.70
N PRO A 146 -9.20 -35.90 9.14
CA PRO A 146 -9.38 -36.39 10.49
C PRO A 146 -8.45 -37.59 10.64
N GLU A 147 -7.47 -37.45 11.52
CA GLU A 147 -6.51 -38.48 11.87
C GLU A 147 -7.26 -39.80 11.95
N THR A 148 -6.90 -40.76 11.08
CA THR A 148 -7.48 -42.10 11.06
C THR A 148 -7.26 -42.70 12.43
N GLN A 149 -8.27 -42.58 13.29
CA GLN A 149 -8.28 -43.10 14.64
C GLN A 149 -8.13 -44.61 14.54
N THR A 150 -6.94 -45.08 14.91
CA THR A 150 -6.67 -46.47 15.21
C THR A 150 -7.70 -46.92 16.23
N GLN A 151 -8.55 -47.86 15.80
CA GLN A 151 -9.57 -48.49 16.62
C GLN A 151 -8.94 -49.03 17.91
N SER A 152 -9.36 -48.50 19.06
CA SER A 152 -9.35 -49.26 20.29
C SER A 152 -10.68 -49.07 21.01
N THR A 153 -11.20 -50.21 21.45
CA THR A 153 -12.56 -50.52 21.86
C THR A 153 -12.92 -49.97 23.24
N GLY A 154 -14.12 -49.40 23.41
CA GLY A 154 -14.73 -49.24 24.74
C GLY A 154 -15.81 -48.16 24.84
N SER A 155 -17.08 -48.57 24.77
CA SER A 155 -18.30 -47.76 25.05
C SER A 155 -18.58 -47.63 26.56
N PRO A 156 -19.66 -46.95 27.02
CA PRO A 156 -19.94 -45.51 26.93
C PRO A 156 -20.39 -44.90 28.29
N SER A 157 -20.41 -43.56 28.42
CA SER A 157 -21.13 -42.86 29.50
C SER A 157 -21.58 -41.46 29.03
N PRO A 158 -22.80 -40.99 29.34
CA PRO A 158 -23.34 -39.76 28.78
C PRO A 158 -23.21 -38.57 29.76
N SER A 159 -22.70 -37.43 29.28
CA SER A 159 -22.93 -36.13 29.94
C SER A 159 -23.02 -34.99 28.90
N SER A 160 -24.08 -34.20 29.10
CA SER A 160 -24.57 -33.00 28.42
C SER A 160 -23.60 -32.12 27.61
N PRO A 161 -24.04 -31.56 26.46
CA PRO A 161 -23.30 -30.54 25.73
C PRO A 161 -23.56 -29.14 26.31
N ALA A 162 -22.50 -28.45 26.73
CA ALA A 162 -22.48 -27.02 27.00
C ALA A 162 -22.41 -26.22 25.68
N PRO A 163 -22.86 -24.95 25.65
CA PRO A 163 -23.03 -24.18 24.42
C PRO A 163 -21.68 -23.78 23.82
N VAL A 164 -21.50 -24.15 22.55
CA VAL A 164 -20.33 -23.81 21.72
C VAL A 164 -20.29 -22.29 21.50
N PRO A 165 -19.17 -21.60 21.78
CA PRO A 165 -19.04 -20.18 21.47
C PRO A 165 -19.05 -19.94 19.95
N PRO A 166 -19.52 -18.77 19.48
CA PRO A 166 -19.64 -18.48 18.05
C PRO A 166 -18.27 -18.57 17.36
N PRO A 167 -18.21 -19.08 16.11
CA PRO A 167 -16.96 -19.21 15.38
C PRO A 167 -16.35 -17.82 15.15
N LEU A 168 -15.12 -17.64 15.62
CA LEU A 168 -14.29 -16.49 15.26
C LEU A 168 -14.19 -16.40 13.74
N PRO A 169 -14.17 -15.19 13.15
CA PRO A 169 -14.09 -15.01 11.71
C PRO A 169 -12.86 -15.74 11.16
N ALA A 170 -13.11 -16.57 10.14
CA ALA A 170 -12.16 -17.43 9.46
C ALA A 170 -10.75 -16.81 9.45
N LEU A 171 -9.83 -17.54 10.08
CA LEU A 171 -8.41 -17.25 10.05
C LEU A 171 -7.99 -17.07 8.59
N ARG A 172 -7.63 -15.82 8.27
CA ARG A 172 -6.92 -15.41 7.06
C ARG A 172 -5.80 -16.40 6.77
N PRO A 173 -5.42 -16.60 5.49
CA PRO A 173 -4.50 -17.64 5.06
C PRO A 173 -3.38 -17.82 6.07
N THR A 174 -3.37 -18.97 6.73
CA THR A 174 -2.27 -19.47 7.53
C THR A 174 -1.09 -19.60 6.58
N VAL A 175 -0.40 -18.48 6.39
CA VAL A 175 0.93 -18.45 5.80
C VAL A 175 1.76 -19.32 6.74
N ASP A 176 2.09 -20.52 6.29
CA ASP A 176 2.89 -21.49 7.03
C ASP A 176 4.09 -20.76 7.68
N LEU A 177 4.05 -20.61 9.01
CA LEU A 177 4.87 -19.65 9.77
C LEU A 177 6.37 -19.97 9.73
N ASP A 178 6.73 -21.19 9.27
CA ASP A 178 8.08 -21.75 9.38
C ASP A 178 8.92 -21.61 8.11
N SER A 179 8.43 -20.99 7.04
CA SER A 179 9.24 -20.78 5.82
C SER A 179 9.03 -19.40 5.20
N ALA A 180 9.94 -18.48 5.55
CA ALA A 180 10.22 -17.20 4.92
C ALA A 180 9.04 -16.19 4.90
N MET A 181 9.08 -15.23 5.83
CA MET A 181 8.34 -13.97 5.71
C MET A 181 8.43 -13.44 4.27
N TRP A 182 7.28 -13.05 3.70
CA TRP A 182 7.25 -12.72 2.28
C TRP A 182 8.17 -11.53 1.94
N ASN A 183 8.60 -11.44 0.69
CA ASN A 183 9.28 -10.24 0.21
C ASN A 183 8.31 -9.37 -0.57
N LEU A 184 8.10 -8.14 -0.09
CA LEU A 184 7.24 -7.17 -0.75
C LEU A 184 7.85 -6.75 -2.09
N PRO A 185 7.10 -6.85 -3.21
CA PRO A 185 7.60 -6.44 -4.52
C PRO A 185 8.02 -4.96 -4.53
N LYS A 186 9.24 -4.67 -5.03
CA LYS A 186 9.81 -3.31 -5.07
C LYS A 186 8.87 -2.25 -5.65
N ARG A 187 8.04 -2.63 -6.62
CA ARG A 187 7.10 -1.69 -7.28
C ARG A 187 6.14 -1.01 -6.28
N LEU A 188 5.76 -1.70 -5.20
CA LEU A 188 4.87 -1.15 -4.16
C LEU A 188 5.47 0.09 -3.49
N PHE A 189 6.80 0.19 -3.50
CA PHE A 189 7.54 1.31 -2.93
C PHE A 189 8.19 2.23 -3.98
N ARG A 190 8.07 1.91 -5.28
CA ARG A 190 8.69 2.72 -6.35
C ARG A 190 7.94 4.03 -6.58
N ALA A 191 6.62 4.00 -6.52
CA ALA A 191 5.73 5.11 -6.82
C ALA A 191 5.01 5.63 -5.57
N LEU A 192 5.77 5.88 -4.50
CA LEU A 192 5.25 6.53 -3.31
C LEU A 192 5.10 8.04 -3.59
N PRO A 193 3.88 8.63 -3.70
CA PRO A 193 3.72 10.07 -3.61
C PRO A 193 4.48 10.62 -2.41
N ALA A 194 5.24 11.70 -2.65
CA ALA A 194 5.77 12.49 -1.55
C ALA A 194 4.58 13.02 -0.75
N CYS A 195 4.62 12.90 0.58
CA CYS A 195 3.78 13.75 1.44
C CYS A 195 4.28 15.19 1.30
N ALA A 196 4.06 15.81 0.14
CA ALA A 196 4.08 17.25 0.01
C ALA A 196 2.74 17.73 0.59
N GLU A 197 2.85 18.68 1.50
CA GLU A 197 1.76 19.23 2.29
C GLU A 197 0.49 19.43 1.46
N LEU A 198 -0.62 18.89 1.96
CA LEU A 198 -1.93 19.32 1.49
C LEU A 198 -2.02 20.83 1.71
N PRO A 199 -2.60 21.59 0.75
CA PRO A 199 -2.65 23.03 0.85
C PRO A 199 -3.38 23.42 2.12
N GLU A 200 -2.72 24.26 2.90
CA GLU A 200 -3.20 25.00 4.07
C GLU A 200 -4.38 25.91 3.67
N ARG A 201 -5.51 25.32 3.27
CA ARG A 201 -6.77 26.04 3.00
C ARG A 201 -7.51 26.23 4.32
N ALA A 202 -7.06 27.21 5.08
CA ALA A 202 -7.91 28.14 5.83
C ALA A 202 -7.01 29.14 6.59
N ARG A 203 -6.28 30.01 5.86
CA ARG A 203 -6.00 31.35 6.40
C ARG A 203 -7.34 32.08 6.43
N VAL A 204 -8.01 31.97 7.57
CA VAL A 204 -9.06 32.92 7.94
C VAL A 204 -8.32 34.20 8.33
N ASP A 205 -8.35 35.18 7.44
CA ASP A 205 -8.07 36.56 7.79
C ASP A 205 -9.08 36.99 8.86
N GLY A 206 -8.58 37.30 10.05
CA GLY A 206 -9.39 37.69 11.19
C GLY A 206 -8.53 38.33 12.25
N ALA A 207 -8.33 39.65 12.13
CA ALA A 207 -7.74 40.50 13.14
C ALA A 207 -8.52 40.42 14.48
N GLY A 208 -7.80 40.40 15.60
CA GLY A 208 -8.38 40.58 16.93
C GLY A 208 -7.50 40.03 18.04
N GLY A 209 -6.83 40.91 18.78
CA GLY A 209 -6.01 40.56 19.94
C GLY A 209 -6.81 40.16 21.18
N GLY A 210 -6.12 39.56 22.15
CA GLY A 210 -6.63 39.35 23.51
C GLY A 210 -6.01 38.13 24.21
N ASP A 211 -5.29 38.40 25.30
CA ASP A 211 -4.70 37.46 26.25
C ASP A 211 -5.65 36.36 26.76
N ARG A 212 -5.14 35.12 26.87
CA ARG A 212 -5.02 34.32 28.12
C ARG A 212 -4.91 32.80 27.85
N ALA A 213 -3.89 32.24 28.49
CA ALA A 213 -3.85 30.97 29.25
C ALA A 213 -4.34 29.65 28.62
N GLN A 214 -3.35 28.74 28.53
CA GLN A 214 -3.36 27.34 28.99
C GLN A 214 -4.35 26.32 28.41
N ASP A 215 -3.74 25.18 28.09
CA ASP A 215 -4.28 23.83 28.13
C ASP A 215 -5.18 23.39 26.95
N GLN A 216 -4.53 22.76 25.96
CA GLN A 216 -5.02 21.59 25.22
C GLN A 216 -3.99 21.18 24.14
N GLY A 217 -2.98 20.41 24.53
CA GLY A 217 -1.92 19.89 23.66
C GLY A 217 -2.04 18.39 23.36
N GLN A 218 -3.25 17.83 23.33
CA GLN A 218 -3.47 16.39 23.10
C GLN A 218 -4.59 16.18 22.08
N GLY A 219 -4.27 16.19 20.78
CA GLY A 219 -5.26 15.87 19.75
C GLY A 219 -4.77 15.94 18.30
N GLN A 220 -3.68 16.68 18.02
CA GLN A 220 -3.19 16.84 16.65
C GLN A 220 -2.38 15.64 16.14
N GLY A 221 -1.79 14.83 17.03
CA GLY A 221 -0.96 13.68 16.64
C GLY A 221 -1.72 12.52 15.99
N GLN A 222 -2.98 12.28 16.40
CA GLN A 222 -3.77 11.13 15.92
C GLN A 222 -4.48 11.40 14.59
N ARG A 223 -4.88 12.65 14.31
CA ARG A 223 -5.54 13.01 13.04
C ARG A 223 -4.60 12.95 11.83
N ASN A 224 -3.32 13.24 12.02
CA ASN A 224 -2.33 13.18 10.95
C ASN A 224 -1.87 11.74 10.63
N GLU A 225 -2.00 10.79 11.58
CA GLU A 225 -1.68 9.38 11.32
C GLU A 225 -2.74 8.70 10.43
N ALA A 226 -4.02 8.96 10.68
CA ALA A 226 -5.12 8.43 9.86
C ALA A 226 -5.11 8.97 8.41
N ALA A 227 -4.71 10.24 8.22
CA ALA A 227 -4.58 10.84 6.88
C ALA A 227 -3.43 10.23 6.07
N GLY A 228 -2.33 9.84 6.72
CA GLY A 228 -1.21 9.15 6.06
C GLY A 228 -1.50 7.69 5.75
N GLU A 229 -2.28 7.00 6.59
CA GLU A 229 -2.71 5.62 6.32
C GLU A 229 -3.58 5.50 5.07
N ALA A 230 -4.38 6.54 4.78
CA ALA A 230 -5.22 6.64 3.59
C ALA A 230 -4.44 6.83 2.27
N ALA A 231 -3.17 7.27 2.32
CA ALA A 231 -2.37 7.50 1.11
C ALA A 231 -2.01 6.19 0.37
N TYR A 232 -2.02 5.05 1.07
CA TYR A 232 -1.68 3.74 0.49
C TYR A 232 -2.61 2.63 0.98
N PRO A 233 -3.88 2.63 0.54
CA PRO A 233 -4.87 1.71 1.08
C PRO A 233 -4.48 0.24 0.82
N LEU A 234 -3.83 -0.07 -0.30
CA LEU A 234 -3.28 -1.40 -0.57
C LEU A 234 -2.13 -1.75 0.39
N LEU A 235 -1.15 -0.87 0.57
CA LEU A 235 0.02 -1.16 1.39
C LEU A 235 -0.36 -1.23 2.88
N SER A 236 -1.17 -0.29 3.37
CA SER A 236 -1.73 -0.30 4.72
C SER A 236 -2.49 -1.60 4.97
N HIS A 237 -3.35 -2.03 4.04
CA HIS A 237 -4.07 -3.30 4.18
C HIS A 237 -3.11 -4.50 4.22
N LEU A 238 -2.12 -4.54 3.32
CA LEU A 238 -1.15 -5.64 3.24
C LEU A 238 -0.30 -5.76 4.49
N LEU A 239 0.24 -4.65 5.00
CA LEU A 239 1.15 -4.64 6.14
C LEU A 239 0.44 -4.99 7.45
N HIS A 240 -0.85 -4.67 7.59
CA HIS A 240 -1.66 -5.09 8.74
C HIS A 240 -2.16 -6.54 8.64
N SER A 241 -2.42 -7.01 7.42
CA SER A 241 -3.14 -8.28 7.21
C SER A 241 -2.22 -9.48 6.97
N TYR A 242 -0.97 -9.26 6.58
CA TYR A 242 -0.04 -10.32 6.19
C TYR A 242 1.32 -10.18 6.87
N PRO A 243 1.96 -11.29 7.29
CA PRO A 243 3.31 -11.25 7.82
C PRO A 243 4.28 -10.84 6.71
N PHE A 244 5.19 -9.90 7.01
CA PHE A 244 6.13 -9.42 6.01
C PHE A 244 7.57 -9.24 6.49
N ASN A 245 8.51 -9.41 5.56
CA ASN A 245 9.90 -9.09 5.81
C ASN A 245 10.11 -7.58 5.62
N ALA A 246 10.33 -6.86 6.71
CA ALA A 246 10.57 -5.42 6.66
C ALA A 246 11.92 -5.07 6.00
N ASP A 247 12.85 -6.03 5.96
CA ASP A 247 14.20 -5.90 5.41
C ASP A 247 14.34 -6.41 3.97
N SER A 248 13.21 -6.69 3.29
CA SER A 248 13.20 -7.15 1.90
C SER A 248 14.10 -6.32 0.99
N HIS A 249 14.78 -7.00 0.07
CA HIS A 249 15.68 -6.36 -0.89
C HIS A 249 16.74 -5.45 -0.23
N SER A 250 17.29 -5.88 0.91
CA SER A 250 18.34 -5.16 1.64
C SER A 250 17.89 -3.78 2.14
N GLY A 251 16.71 -3.71 2.75
CA GLY A 251 16.17 -2.47 3.34
C GLY A 251 15.52 -1.51 2.35
N TYR A 252 15.16 -1.99 1.15
CA TYR A 252 14.50 -1.17 0.12
C TYR A 252 13.16 -0.55 0.59
N PRO A 253 12.24 -1.29 1.27
CA PRO A 253 11.01 -0.72 1.80
C PRO A 253 11.23 0.53 2.65
N LEU A 254 12.17 0.46 3.59
CA LEU A 254 12.47 1.56 4.50
C LEU A 254 13.11 2.74 3.76
N ALA A 255 14.10 2.49 2.90
CA ALA A 255 14.77 3.54 2.12
C ALA A 255 13.79 4.34 1.24
N MET A 256 12.83 3.66 0.61
CA MET A 256 11.83 4.33 -0.23
C MET A 256 10.80 5.09 0.61
N SER A 257 10.39 4.55 1.75
CA SER A 257 9.48 5.23 2.69
C SER A 257 10.08 6.53 3.21
N VAL A 258 11.38 6.52 3.54
CA VAL A 258 12.16 7.72 3.92
C VAL A 258 12.25 8.70 2.74
N ARG A 259 12.54 8.22 1.53
CA ARG A 259 12.59 9.07 0.33
C ARG A 259 11.27 9.81 0.10
N ALA A 260 10.14 9.15 0.34
CA ALA A 260 8.81 9.74 0.24
C ALA A 260 8.41 10.63 1.44
N SER A 261 9.23 10.70 2.51
CA SER A 261 8.88 11.32 3.80
C SER A 261 7.59 10.77 4.41
N HIS A 262 7.29 9.49 4.19
CA HIS A 262 6.05 8.90 4.68
C HIS A 262 6.23 8.37 6.11
N LEU A 263 6.15 9.27 7.09
CA LEU A 263 6.40 8.97 8.50
C LEU A 263 5.60 7.78 9.07
N PRO A 264 4.29 7.62 8.80
CA PRO A 264 3.54 6.48 9.33
C PRO A 264 4.08 5.14 8.84
N LEU A 265 4.51 5.08 7.57
CA LEU A 265 5.08 3.86 6.98
C LEU A 265 6.48 3.60 7.53
N VAL A 266 7.31 4.64 7.72
CA VAL A 266 8.61 4.51 8.39
C VAL A 266 8.43 3.97 9.81
N ARG A 267 7.49 4.52 10.59
CA ARG A 267 7.19 4.05 11.96
C ARG A 267 6.72 2.60 11.96
N LEU A 268 5.80 2.24 11.08
CA LEU A 268 5.28 0.88 10.96
C LEU A 268 6.42 -0.10 10.61
N LEU A 269 7.25 0.20 9.61
CA LEU A 269 8.40 -0.64 9.26
C LEU A 269 9.38 -0.80 10.44
N LEU A 270 9.66 0.28 11.17
CA LEU A 270 10.53 0.25 12.35
C LEU A 270 9.90 -0.49 13.55
N GLN A 271 8.57 -0.53 13.67
CA GLN A 271 7.83 -1.35 14.65
C GLN A 271 7.97 -2.84 14.29
N HIS A 272 7.91 -3.17 13.00
CA HIS A 272 8.17 -4.51 12.47
C HIS A 272 9.68 -4.86 12.38
N ARG A 273 10.52 -4.18 13.16
CA ARG A 273 11.98 -4.43 13.29
C ARG A 273 12.79 -4.24 12.01
N ALA A 274 12.37 -3.38 11.07
CA ALA A 274 13.22 -2.98 9.95
C ALA A 274 14.57 -2.44 10.44
N ASN A 275 15.67 -2.93 9.85
CA ASN A 275 17.02 -2.50 10.16
C ASN A 275 17.43 -1.30 9.27
N PRO A 276 17.62 -0.10 9.85
CA PRO A 276 18.01 1.08 9.08
C PRO A 276 19.48 1.09 8.66
N GLY A 277 20.31 0.20 9.19
CA GLY A 277 21.73 0.06 8.87
C GLY A 277 22.02 -0.71 7.58
N LEU A 278 21.01 -1.35 6.97
CA LEU A 278 21.20 -2.15 5.76
C LEU A 278 21.76 -1.33 4.60
N LYS A 279 22.67 -1.95 3.84
CA LYS A 279 23.36 -1.36 2.69
C LYS A 279 24.05 -0.03 3.05
N ASP A 280 24.90 -0.05 4.07
CA ASP A 280 25.64 1.13 4.57
C ASP A 280 24.73 2.27 5.02
N GLY A 281 23.57 1.93 5.58
CA GLY A 281 22.57 2.88 6.05
C GLY A 281 22.01 3.79 4.95
N VAL A 282 21.63 3.24 3.78
CA VAL A 282 21.02 4.04 2.70
C VAL A 282 19.83 4.85 3.19
N ALA A 283 18.98 4.27 4.03
CA ALA A 283 17.83 4.97 4.60
C ALA A 283 18.27 6.24 5.36
N VAL A 284 19.29 6.14 6.21
CA VAL A 284 19.83 7.30 6.96
C VAL A 284 20.46 8.32 6.01
N LYS A 285 21.25 7.87 5.02
CA LYS A 285 21.84 8.76 4.00
C LYS A 285 20.78 9.54 3.21
N ILE A 286 19.66 8.92 2.87
CA ILE A 286 18.54 9.59 2.21
C ILE A 286 17.93 10.64 3.15
N ALA A 287 17.74 10.33 4.43
CA ALA A 287 17.22 11.31 5.40
C ALA A 287 18.16 12.53 5.54
N ILE A 288 19.48 12.30 5.58
CA ILE A 288 20.50 13.36 5.58
C ILE A 288 20.42 14.18 4.28
N ALA A 289 20.25 13.52 3.12
CA ALA A 289 20.09 14.20 1.84
C ALA A 289 18.85 15.11 1.79
N LYS A 290 17.80 14.77 2.53
CA LYS A 290 16.61 15.60 2.71
C LYS A 290 16.76 16.71 3.76
N ARG A 291 17.89 16.74 4.49
CA ARG A 291 18.16 17.66 5.60
C ARG A 291 17.10 17.59 6.71
N ASP A 292 16.54 16.40 6.95
CA ASP A 292 15.51 16.19 7.96
C ASP A 292 16.11 15.54 9.21
N LEU A 293 16.46 16.36 10.20
CA LEU A 293 17.01 15.91 11.48
C LEU A 293 16.02 15.02 12.25
N GLY A 294 14.72 15.30 12.18
CA GLY A 294 13.70 14.51 12.86
C GLY A 294 13.65 13.08 12.34
N LEU A 295 13.76 12.92 11.02
CA LEU A 295 13.80 11.62 10.36
C LEU A 295 15.11 10.87 10.62
N VAL A 296 16.25 11.58 10.66
CA VAL A 296 17.54 10.99 11.05
C VAL A 296 17.49 10.47 12.49
N ARG A 297 16.96 11.25 13.43
CA ARG A 297 16.75 10.81 14.82
C ARG A 297 15.83 9.60 14.90
N LEU A 298 14.72 9.59 14.16
CA LEU A 298 13.78 8.46 14.14
C LEU A 298 14.45 7.14 13.67
N LEU A 299 15.38 7.22 12.71
CA LEU A 299 16.06 6.05 12.17
C LEU A 299 17.22 5.58 13.05
N VAL A 300 17.98 6.51 13.64
CA VAL A 300 19.16 6.19 14.46
C VAL A 300 18.76 5.81 15.87
N GLU A 301 17.81 6.50 16.48
CA GLU A 301 17.39 6.29 17.86
C GLU A 301 16.39 5.13 17.98
N ARG A 302 16.43 4.46 19.13
CA ARG A 302 15.44 3.42 19.46
C ARG A 302 14.23 4.09 20.12
N SER A 303 13.15 4.28 19.36
CA SER A 303 11.89 4.80 19.87
C SER A 303 11.27 3.85 20.92
N ASP A 304 11.19 4.31 22.18
CA ASP A 304 10.58 3.62 23.33
C ASP A 304 9.03 3.55 23.23
N THR A 305 8.46 3.19 22.08
CA THR A 305 6.99 3.02 21.93
C THR A 305 6.48 1.71 22.54
N GLY A 306 7.18 1.18 23.55
CA GLY A 306 6.67 0.15 24.44
C GLY A 306 5.85 0.79 25.56
N LYS A 307 4.60 1.20 25.26
CA LYS A 307 3.55 1.27 26.28
C LYS A 307 3.21 -0.15 26.72
N GLY A 308 4.08 -0.76 27.51
CA GLY A 308 3.74 -1.83 28.44
C GLY A 308 3.56 -1.19 29.80
N GLY A 309 2.32 -1.11 30.27
CA GLY A 309 1.95 -0.42 31.51
C GLY A 309 2.70 -0.94 32.73
N ARG A 310 3.23 0.00 33.52
CA ARG A 310 3.19 -0.02 34.99
C ARG A 310 3.70 1.34 35.47
N GLU A 311 2.76 2.27 35.64
CA GLU A 311 2.90 3.30 36.66
C GLU A 311 3.28 2.60 37.98
N GLY A 312 4.30 3.11 38.67
CA GLY A 312 4.53 2.76 40.07
C GLY A 312 5.74 1.90 40.45
N ARG A 313 6.86 1.87 39.72
CA ARG A 313 8.13 1.40 40.31
C ARG A 313 9.27 2.41 40.16
N LYS A 314 9.45 3.20 41.23
CA LYS A 314 10.65 3.98 41.53
C LYS A 314 11.88 3.07 41.48
N GLY A 315 12.95 3.54 40.83
CA GLY A 315 14.31 3.05 41.04
C GLY A 315 14.71 1.76 40.32
N ARG A 316 14.92 1.82 39.00
CA ARG A 316 15.92 0.95 38.36
C ARG A 316 16.58 1.72 37.21
N LYS A 317 17.91 1.93 37.30
CA LYS A 317 18.74 2.53 36.25
C LYS A 317 18.42 1.85 34.92
N ARG A 318 17.64 2.50 34.06
CA ARG A 318 17.43 2.08 32.67
C ARG A 318 18.81 2.16 32.01
N ARG A 319 19.43 1.01 31.73
CA ARG A 319 20.62 0.95 30.87
C ARG A 319 20.20 1.59 29.54
N ARG A 320 20.94 2.61 29.09
CA ARG A 320 20.72 3.24 27.79
C ARG A 320 20.74 2.13 26.72
N LEU A 321 19.61 1.89 26.05
CA LEU A 321 19.60 0.99 24.90
C LEU A 321 20.47 1.64 23.83
N GLN A 322 21.38 0.85 23.24
CA GLN A 322 22.23 1.31 22.15
C GLN A 322 21.37 1.73 20.96
N ASP A 323 21.89 2.68 20.17
CA ASP A 323 21.27 3.19 18.95
C ASP A 323 21.02 2.03 17.95
N ARG A 324 20.01 2.20 17.08
CA ARG A 324 19.65 1.18 16.06
C ARG A 324 20.70 1.06 14.97
N VAL A 325 21.47 2.11 14.75
CA VAL A 325 22.45 2.21 13.67
C VAL A 325 23.72 2.84 14.22
N GLU A 326 24.85 2.20 13.96
CA GLU A 326 26.15 2.80 14.18
C GLU A 326 26.39 3.87 13.10
N VAL A 327 26.70 5.08 13.56
CA VAL A 327 26.88 6.20 12.66
C VAL A 327 28.25 6.06 11.96
N ASN A 328 28.25 6.16 10.63
CA ASN A 328 29.45 5.97 9.80
C ASN A 328 30.08 7.31 9.39
N PRO A 329 31.42 7.40 9.23
CA PRO A 329 32.10 8.59 8.71
C PRO A 329 31.55 9.06 7.35
N GLY A 330 31.08 8.12 6.51
CA GLY A 330 30.44 8.44 5.24
C GLY A 330 29.12 9.22 5.38
N MET A 331 28.37 9.04 6.47
CA MET A 331 27.17 9.82 6.76
C MET A 331 27.53 11.26 7.17
N LEU A 332 28.57 11.40 7.99
CA LEU A 332 29.11 12.70 8.41
C LEU A 332 29.68 13.49 7.22
N GLN A 333 30.46 12.84 6.36
CA GLN A 333 30.96 13.45 5.12
C GLN A 333 29.82 13.94 4.22
N LEU A 334 28.73 13.17 4.10
CA LEU A 334 27.56 13.57 3.33
C LEU A 334 26.86 14.78 3.95
N ALA A 335 26.67 14.79 5.27
CA ALA A 335 26.04 15.90 5.99
C ALA A 335 26.84 17.21 5.84
N VAL A 336 28.17 17.14 5.95
CA VAL A 336 29.06 18.30 5.73
C VAL A 336 29.00 18.80 4.30
N LYS A 337 29.03 17.89 3.30
CA LYS A 337 28.90 18.27 1.88
C LYS A 337 27.59 19.00 1.57
N LEU A 338 26.53 18.68 2.31
CA LEU A 338 25.22 19.28 2.16
C LEU A 338 24.99 20.49 3.10
N ASP A 339 26.01 20.92 3.86
CA ASP A 339 25.94 22.00 4.87
C ASP A 339 24.78 21.83 5.88
N ALA A 340 24.46 20.59 6.26
CA ALA A 340 23.45 20.28 7.25
C ALA A 340 24.05 20.29 8.67
N ARG A 341 24.30 21.50 9.20
CA ARG A 341 25.06 21.71 10.45
C ARG A 341 24.44 21.06 11.68
N ASP A 342 23.11 21.10 11.77
CA ASP A 342 22.31 20.48 12.82
C ASP A 342 22.48 18.96 12.85
N ILE A 343 22.49 18.34 11.66
CA ILE A 343 22.75 16.91 11.49
C ILE A 343 24.22 16.59 11.79
N VAL A 344 25.18 17.38 11.31
CA VAL A 344 26.61 17.20 11.61
C VAL A 344 26.86 17.19 13.12
N GLN A 345 26.32 18.18 13.83
CA GLN A 345 26.41 18.28 15.29
C GLN A 345 25.83 17.03 15.96
N TYR A 346 24.64 16.60 15.54
CA TYR A 346 24.00 15.39 16.07
C TYR A 346 24.85 14.13 15.81
N LEU A 347 25.43 13.94 14.63
CA LEU A 347 26.27 12.77 14.33
C LEU A 347 27.57 12.79 15.15
N MET A 348 28.15 13.96 15.42
CA MET A 348 29.32 14.10 16.30
C MET A 348 28.98 13.78 17.77
N GLU A 349 27.81 14.19 18.25
CA GLU A 349 27.30 13.83 19.59
C GLU A 349 27.11 12.31 19.75
N LYS A 350 26.76 11.62 18.65
CA LYS A 350 26.69 10.14 18.60
C LYS A 350 28.05 9.46 18.51
N GLY A 351 29.15 10.21 18.54
CA GLY A 351 30.51 9.68 18.61
C GLY A 351 31.19 9.46 17.26
N CYS A 352 30.67 10.01 16.15
CA CYS A 352 31.41 9.99 14.90
C CYS A 352 32.60 10.95 14.92
N VAL A 353 33.78 10.39 14.68
CA VAL A 353 35.01 11.18 14.49
C VAL A 353 35.09 11.65 13.03
N PRO A 354 35.32 12.96 12.78
CA PRO A 354 35.49 13.48 11.43
C PRO A 354 36.80 13.02 10.78
N ASP A 355 36.72 12.49 9.56
CA ASP A 355 37.88 12.19 8.73
C ASP A 355 38.62 13.46 8.27
N MET A 356 39.89 13.32 7.88
CA MET A 356 40.69 14.40 7.28
C MET A 356 40.03 15.03 6.06
N LYS A 357 39.28 14.24 5.28
CA LYS A 357 38.49 14.77 4.15
C LYS A 357 37.36 15.68 4.63
N THR A 358 36.68 15.29 5.70
CA THR A 358 35.59 16.07 6.32
C THR A 358 36.12 17.40 6.86
N LEU A 359 37.24 17.40 7.57
CA LEU A 359 37.85 18.62 8.12
C LEU A 359 38.24 19.64 7.04
N LYS A 360 38.70 19.17 5.87
CA LYS A 360 39.02 20.05 4.73
C LYS A 360 37.79 20.74 4.15
N MET A 361 36.60 20.16 4.31
CA MET A 361 35.33 20.71 3.78
C MET A 361 34.63 21.68 4.75
N VAL A 362 35.07 21.76 6.01
CA VAL A 362 34.47 22.61 7.06
C VAL A 362 35.18 23.98 7.17
N ARG A 363 36.17 24.26 6.30
CA ARG A 363 36.95 25.50 6.32
C ARG A 363 36.23 26.71 5.76
#